data_AF-A0A4Q5SRB2-F1
#
_entry.id   AF-A0A4Q5SRB2-F1
#
_cell.length_a   1.000
_cell.length_b   1.000
_cell.length_c   1.000
_cell.angle_alpha   90.00
_cell.angle_beta   90.00
_cell.angle_gamma   90.00
#
_symmetry.space_group_name_H-M   'P 1'
#
loop_
_entity.id
_entity.type
_entity.pdbx_description
1 polymer ?
#
loop_
_entity_poly.entity_id
_entity_poly.type
_entity_poly.pdbx_seq_one_letter_code
_entity_poly.pdbx_strand_id
1 'polypeptide(L)'
;MKKLLLFALTTLLFLSCKKGHLQRAVDDGPVTLPAMRSIDLGNAQVRYLQAQTLDLNGDGAIDFVFKLQLVGDPQLGIDRRQLCVQSGVQRNLLLNEQDETPVFGSGITLPLQQPGFHWWEVGHTVLAEKIVGSNESWWDGIWKTAQHRFLAVQVQQGADRYAGWVELSIDQQSETMTLHRAALNLSPGVPIVTGR
;
A
#
# COMPACT_ATOMS: atom_id res chain seq x y z
N MET A 1 -39.76 48.03 -36.44
CA MET A 1 -40.83 47.79 -37.43
C MET A 1 -40.50 46.51 -38.20
N LYS A 2 -41.53 45.67 -38.41
CA LYS A 2 -41.70 44.52 -39.34
C LYS A 2 -40.68 44.50 -40.51
N LYS A 3 -40.13 43.39 -41.03
CA LYS A 3 -40.70 42.14 -41.61
C LYS A 3 -39.51 41.15 -41.80
N LEU A 4 -39.52 39.84 -41.49
CA LEU A 4 -40.31 38.69 -41.99
C LEU A 4 -40.13 38.39 -43.50
N LEU A 5 -39.34 37.36 -43.85
CA LEU A 5 -39.49 36.39 -44.97
C LEU A 5 -38.21 35.51 -45.03
N LEU A 6 -38.16 34.24 -44.61
CA LEU A 6 -38.89 33.01 -44.95
C LEU A 6 -38.26 32.24 -46.14
N PHE A 7 -37.66 31.08 -45.80
CA PHE A 7 -37.58 29.79 -46.52
C PHE A 7 -36.72 29.60 -47.79
N ALA A 8 -35.76 28.66 -47.69
CA ALA A 8 -35.58 27.52 -48.60
C ALA A 8 -34.65 26.47 -47.93
N LEU A 9 -35.20 25.33 -47.51
CA LEU A 9 -35.09 24.02 -48.19
C LEU A 9 -33.76 23.28 -47.86
N THR A 10 -33.69 22.59 -46.71
CA THR A 10 -33.92 21.13 -46.58
C THR A 10 -33.07 20.26 -47.51
N THR A 11 -31.92 19.79 -47.01
CA THR A 11 -31.35 18.49 -47.43
C THR A 11 -30.83 17.74 -46.22
N LEU A 12 -31.63 16.77 -45.77
CA LEU A 12 -31.22 15.71 -44.86
C LEU A 12 -30.08 14.92 -45.49
N LEU A 13 -28.94 14.82 -44.80
CA LEU A 13 -28.07 13.65 -44.89
C LEU A 13 -27.84 13.15 -43.46
N PHE A 14 -28.75 12.28 -43.02
CA PHE A 14 -28.53 11.43 -41.86
C PHE A 14 -27.41 10.44 -42.21
N LEU A 15 -26.17 10.82 -41.91
CA LEU A 15 -25.10 9.85 -41.72
C LEU A 15 -25.36 9.13 -40.40
N SER A 16 -26.28 8.17 -40.47
CA SER A 16 -26.43 7.09 -39.50
C SER A 16 -25.17 6.24 -39.57
N CYS A 17 -24.11 6.65 -38.89
CA CYS A 17 -23.06 5.74 -38.46
C CYS A 17 -23.74 4.71 -37.55
N LYS A 18 -24.05 3.54 -38.12
CA LYS A 18 -24.34 2.35 -37.33
C LYS A 18 -23.14 2.15 -36.42
N LYS A 19 -23.33 2.47 -35.14
CA LYS A 19 -22.42 2.10 -34.07
C LYS A 19 -22.36 0.57 -34.12
N GLY A 20 -21.35 0.07 -34.82
CA GLY A 20 -21.08 -1.35 -34.91
C GLY A 20 -20.87 -1.83 -33.49
N HIS A 21 -21.86 -2.52 -32.96
CA HIS A 21 -21.79 -3.15 -31.67
C HIS A 21 -20.83 -4.33 -31.81
N LEU A 22 -19.53 -4.05 -31.82
CA LEU A 22 -18.51 -5.04 -31.54
C LEU A 22 -18.57 -5.30 -30.04
N GLN A 23 -19.66 -5.92 -29.59
CA GLN A 23 -19.63 -6.74 -28.39
C GLN A 23 -18.91 -8.02 -28.78
N ARG A 24 -17.59 -7.98 -28.74
CA ARG A 24 -16.88 -9.16 -28.29
C ARG A 24 -16.97 -9.08 -26.78
N ALA A 25 -18.01 -9.69 -26.23
CA ALA A 25 -17.97 -10.12 -24.84
C ALA A 25 -16.71 -10.99 -24.74
N VAL A 26 -15.66 -10.45 -24.15
CA VAL A 26 -14.60 -11.30 -23.62
C VAL A 26 -15.31 -12.15 -22.58
N ASP A 27 -15.25 -13.45 -22.76
CA ASP A 27 -15.75 -14.42 -21.82
C ASP A 27 -15.07 -14.15 -20.47
N ASP A 28 -15.79 -13.51 -19.54
CA ASP A 28 -15.36 -13.31 -18.15
C ASP A 28 -15.45 -14.68 -17.45
N GLY A 29 -14.64 -15.63 -17.93
CA GLY A 29 -14.37 -16.85 -17.18
C GLY A 29 -13.97 -16.46 -15.76
N PRO A 30 -14.32 -17.27 -14.74
CA PRO A 30 -14.03 -16.93 -13.35
C PRO A 30 -12.55 -16.59 -13.23
N VAL A 31 -12.23 -15.34 -12.89
CA VAL A 31 -10.86 -14.93 -12.61
C VAL A 31 -10.44 -15.67 -11.35
N THR A 32 -9.77 -16.80 -11.53
CA THR A 32 -9.17 -17.56 -10.43
C THR A 32 -8.02 -16.73 -9.90
N LEU A 33 -8.27 -16.05 -8.79
CA LEU A 33 -7.20 -15.39 -8.04
C LEU A 33 -6.22 -16.46 -7.54
N PRO A 34 -4.92 -16.18 -7.50
CA PRO A 34 -3.95 -17.10 -6.94
C PRO A 34 -4.31 -17.42 -5.49
N ALA A 35 -4.00 -18.63 -5.04
CA ALA A 35 -4.25 -19.03 -3.65
C ALA A 35 -3.44 -18.13 -2.71
N MET A 36 -4.10 -17.61 -1.66
CA MET A 36 -3.50 -16.73 -0.68
C MET A 36 -3.63 -17.32 0.71
N ARG A 37 -2.63 -17.07 1.54
CA ARG A 37 -2.75 -17.18 3.00
C ARG A 37 -3.14 -15.82 3.53
N SER A 38 -4.26 -15.74 4.22
CA SER A 38 -4.72 -14.53 4.91
C SER A 38 -4.54 -14.68 6.43
N ILE A 39 -4.12 -13.62 7.08
CA ILE A 39 -3.89 -13.55 8.52
C ILE A 39 -4.70 -12.39 9.07
N ASP A 40 -5.58 -12.68 10.03
CA ASP A 40 -6.22 -11.64 10.83
C ASP A 40 -5.26 -11.25 11.96
N LEU A 41 -4.95 -9.96 12.06
CA LEU A 41 -4.05 -9.42 13.09
C LEU A 41 -4.85 -8.82 14.25
N GLY A 42 -6.18 -8.91 14.23
CA GLY A 42 -7.04 -8.54 15.36
C GLY A 42 -6.97 -7.06 15.74
N ASN A 43 -6.64 -6.18 14.78
CA ASN A 43 -6.36 -4.77 15.03
C ASN A 43 -5.25 -4.57 16.09
N ALA A 44 -4.18 -5.38 16.02
CA ALA A 44 -3.04 -5.27 16.91
C ALA A 44 -2.43 -3.87 16.86
N GLN A 45 -2.25 -3.27 18.03
CA GLN A 45 -1.71 -1.92 18.14
C GLN A 45 -0.21 -1.94 18.42
N VAL A 46 0.49 -1.08 17.70
CA VAL A 46 1.91 -0.77 17.89
C VAL A 46 1.99 0.56 18.62
N ARG A 47 2.59 0.52 19.80
CA ARG A 47 2.78 1.66 20.70
C ARG A 47 4.21 1.66 21.24
N TYR A 48 4.59 2.70 21.98
CA TYR A 48 5.87 2.72 22.68
C TYR A 48 6.02 1.50 23.59
N LEU A 49 7.15 0.79 23.48
CA LEU A 49 7.45 -0.48 24.16
C LEU A 49 6.48 -1.65 23.86
N GLN A 50 5.62 -1.51 22.85
CA GLN A 50 4.66 -2.53 22.43
C GLN A 50 4.82 -2.77 20.92
N ALA A 51 5.94 -3.40 20.57
CA ALA A 51 6.17 -3.84 19.20
C ALA A 51 5.25 -5.01 18.84
N GLN A 52 4.96 -5.14 17.55
CA GLN A 52 4.23 -6.28 16.99
C GLN A 52 5.14 -7.00 15.99
N THR A 53 5.14 -8.32 16.04
CA THR A 53 5.90 -9.18 15.13
C THR A 53 4.95 -9.98 14.26
N LEU A 54 5.31 -10.20 13.01
CA LEU A 54 4.51 -10.94 12.04
C LEU A 54 5.32 -12.11 11.49
N ASP A 55 4.79 -13.31 11.61
CA ASP A 55 5.18 -14.51 10.86
C ASP A 55 4.15 -14.68 9.73
N LEU A 56 4.50 -14.21 8.54
CA LEU A 56 3.62 -14.11 7.39
C LEU A 56 3.53 -15.44 6.63
N ASN A 57 4.62 -16.21 6.55
CA ASN A 57 4.64 -17.50 5.87
C ASN A 57 4.30 -18.69 6.81
N GLY A 58 4.28 -18.48 8.13
CA GLY A 58 3.98 -19.47 9.16
C GLY A 58 5.07 -20.49 9.41
N ASP A 59 6.33 -20.13 9.17
CA ASP A 59 7.48 -21.01 9.43
C ASP A 59 7.97 -20.93 10.89
N GLY A 60 7.36 -20.08 11.71
CA GLY A 60 7.71 -19.84 13.10
C GLY A 60 8.80 -18.78 13.30
N ALA A 61 9.41 -18.29 12.22
CA ALA A 61 10.35 -17.16 12.28
C ALA A 61 9.60 -15.83 12.17
N ILE A 62 10.23 -14.77 12.70
CA ILE A 62 9.67 -13.42 12.58
C ILE A 62 10.05 -12.87 11.20
N ASP A 63 9.04 -12.53 10.42
CA ASP A 63 9.23 -11.97 9.08
C ASP A 63 9.36 -10.45 9.13
N PHE A 64 8.49 -9.80 9.91
CA PHE A 64 8.46 -8.34 10.04
C PHE A 64 8.26 -7.92 11.49
N VAL A 65 8.89 -6.80 11.87
CA VAL A 65 8.72 -6.16 13.16
C VAL A 65 8.21 -4.74 12.96
N PHE A 66 7.07 -4.45 13.58
CA PHE A 66 6.48 -3.12 13.63
C PHE A 66 6.68 -2.54 15.02
N LYS A 67 7.23 -1.32 15.10
CA LYS A 67 7.61 -0.72 16.38
C LYS A 67 7.42 0.79 16.38
N LEU A 68 7.28 1.35 17.58
CA LEU A 68 7.51 2.76 17.83
C LEU A 68 8.89 2.91 18.49
N GLN A 69 9.78 3.72 17.90
CA GLN A 69 11.06 4.08 18.49
C GLN A 69 11.15 5.57 18.82
N LEU A 70 11.93 5.90 19.86
CA LEU A 70 12.20 7.27 20.26
C LEU A 70 13.61 7.64 19.80
N VAL A 71 13.73 8.78 19.11
CA VAL A 71 15.01 9.29 18.62
C VAL A 71 15.15 10.74 19.01
N GLY A 72 16.20 11.08 19.74
CA GLY A 72 16.53 12.46 20.10
C GLY A 72 17.67 12.99 19.23
N ASP A 73 17.53 14.21 18.72
CA ASP A 73 18.59 14.97 18.08
C ASP A 73 18.91 16.19 18.94
N PRO A 74 19.94 16.12 19.80
CA PRO A 74 20.28 17.21 20.71
C PRO A 74 20.88 18.43 19.99
N GLN A 75 21.39 18.28 18.76
CA GLN A 75 21.93 19.41 18.00
C GLN A 75 20.80 20.26 17.44
N LEU A 76 19.74 19.61 16.95
CA LEU A 76 18.54 20.29 16.45
C LEU A 76 17.53 20.62 17.56
N GLY A 77 17.71 20.04 18.76
CA GLY A 77 16.79 20.23 19.89
C GLY A 77 15.40 19.63 19.61
N ILE A 78 15.35 18.51 18.90
CA ILE A 78 14.11 17.83 18.54
C ILE A 78 14.11 16.39 19.04
N ASP A 79 12.94 15.93 19.47
CA ASP A 79 12.65 14.53 19.72
C ASP A 79 11.70 13.99 18.66
N ARG A 80 11.84 12.71 18.31
CA ARG A 80 11.04 12.03 17.29
C ARG A 80 10.44 10.76 17.86
N ARG A 81 9.16 10.55 17.57
CA ARG A 81 8.44 9.28 17.82
C ARG A 81 8.16 8.66 16.47
N GLN A 82 8.92 7.63 16.12
CA GLN A 82 8.92 7.05 14.78
C GLN A 82 8.17 5.72 14.77
N LEU A 83 7.13 5.62 13.95
CA LEU A 83 6.43 4.38 13.64
C LEU A 83 7.17 3.71 12.48
N CYS A 84 7.79 2.58 12.75
CA CYS A 84 8.68 1.91 11.81
C CYS A 84 8.22 0.49 11.50
N VAL A 85 8.65 0.00 10.35
CA VAL A 85 8.65 -1.42 10.00
C VAL A 85 10.07 -1.86 9.62
N GLN A 86 10.43 -3.06 10.03
CA GLN A 86 11.70 -3.71 9.72
C GLN A 86 11.43 -5.12 9.21
N SER A 87 12.12 -5.52 8.14
CA SER A 87 12.08 -6.90 7.64
C SER A 87 13.22 -7.74 8.20
N GLY A 88 12.96 -9.04 8.38
CA GLY A 88 13.98 -10.03 8.73
C GLY A 88 14.87 -10.45 7.55
N VAL A 89 15.71 -11.45 7.81
CA VAL A 89 16.51 -12.14 6.78
C VAL A 89 15.57 -12.89 5.82
N GLN A 90 15.86 -12.84 4.52
CA GLN A 90 15.03 -13.35 3.44
C GLN A 90 13.62 -12.73 3.39
N ARG A 91 13.47 -11.51 3.92
CA ARG A 91 12.22 -10.73 3.88
C ARG A 91 12.54 -9.37 3.30
N ASN A 92 11.68 -8.90 2.41
CA ASN A 92 11.96 -7.70 1.63
C ASN A 92 10.86 -6.67 1.82
N LEU A 93 11.28 -5.42 1.97
CA LEU A 93 10.41 -4.25 1.86
C LEU A 93 10.63 -3.57 0.51
N LEU A 94 9.57 -3.01 -0.04
CA LEU A 94 9.65 -2.21 -1.26
C LEU A 94 9.98 -0.77 -0.89
N LEU A 95 11.23 -0.35 -1.08
CA LEU A 95 11.72 0.97 -0.67
C LEU A 95 12.30 1.76 -1.86
N ASN A 96 12.20 3.09 -1.81
CA ASN A 96 12.93 3.99 -2.71
C ASN A 96 14.31 4.36 -2.13
N GLU A 97 15.04 5.24 -2.82
CA GLU A 97 16.36 5.76 -2.40
C GLU A 97 16.30 6.67 -1.15
N GLN A 98 15.11 6.99 -0.64
CA GLN A 98 14.90 7.77 0.58
C GLN A 98 14.45 6.87 1.75
N ASP A 99 14.57 5.56 1.61
CA ASP A 99 14.07 4.56 2.56
C ASP A 99 12.57 4.68 2.84
N GLU A 100 11.78 5.15 1.86
CA GLU A 100 10.32 5.25 1.95
C GLU A 100 9.64 4.12 1.19
N THR A 101 8.46 3.69 1.66
CA THR A 101 7.67 2.62 1.03
C THR A 101 6.30 3.11 0.55
N PRO A 102 5.82 2.72 -0.65
CA PRO A 102 4.62 3.32 -1.23
C PRO A 102 3.35 2.93 -0.47
N VAL A 103 2.40 3.87 -0.40
CA VAL A 103 1.11 3.67 0.29
C VAL A 103 0.06 3.13 -0.69
N PHE A 104 -0.18 1.82 -0.69
CA PHE A 104 -1.17 1.24 -1.61
C PHE A 104 -2.61 1.32 -1.07
N GLY A 105 -3.55 1.53 -1.98
CA GLY A 105 -4.99 1.41 -1.73
C GLY A 105 -5.48 -0.04 -1.81
N SER A 106 -6.76 -0.26 -1.50
CA SER A 106 -7.43 -1.56 -1.66
C SER A 106 -7.73 -1.87 -3.13
N GLY A 107 -7.73 -3.15 -3.49
CA GLY A 107 -8.07 -3.62 -4.84
C GLY A 107 -6.97 -3.35 -5.89
N ILE A 108 -5.77 -2.99 -5.46
CA ILE A 108 -4.62 -2.75 -6.34
C ILE A 108 -3.78 -4.01 -6.42
N THR A 109 -3.38 -4.38 -7.64
CA THR A 109 -2.38 -5.42 -7.85
C THR A 109 -1.00 -4.87 -7.52
N LEU A 110 -0.35 -5.41 -6.50
CA LEU A 110 1.03 -5.07 -6.17
C LEU A 110 1.97 -5.61 -7.25
N PRO A 111 2.75 -4.75 -7.91
CA PRO A 111 3.63 -5.21 -8.96
C PRO A 111 4.88 -5.87 -8.36
N LEU A 112 5.44 -6.84 -9.09
CA LEU A 112 6.73 -7.45 -8.72
C LEU A 112 7.89 -6.45 -8.90
N GLN A 113 7.71 -5.43 -9.73
CA GLN A 113 8.65 -4.34 -9.98
C GLN A 113 7.88 -3.02 -9.98
N GLN A 114 8.33 -2.06 -9.18
CA GLN A 114 7.69 -0.75 -9.06
C GLN A 114 8.72 0.32 -9.48
N PRO A 115 8.43 1.18 -10.47
CA PRO A 115 9.36 2.23 -10.88
C PRO A 115 9.78 3.13 -9.72
N GLY A 116 11.10 3.29 -9.53
CA GLY A 116 11.67 4.09 -8.44
C GLY A 116 11.72 3.40 -7.07
N PHE A 117 11.32 2.13 -6.99
CA PHE A 117 11.39 1.33 -5.77
C PHE A 117 12.05 -0.01 -6.03
N HIS A 118 12.74 -0.53 -5.01
CA HIS A 118 13.48 -1.77 -5.04
C HIS A 118 13.09 -2.63 -3.84
N TRP A 119 13.09 -3.95 -4.04
CA TRP A 119 12.89 -4.91 -2.96
C TRP A 119 14.20 -5.12 -2.21
N TRP A 120 14.28 -4.57 -1.00
CA TRP A 120 15.47 -4.66 -0.16
C TRP A 120 15.27 -5.66 0.96
N GLU A 121 16.20 -6.61 1.07
CA GLU A 121 16.27 -7.54 2.19
C GLU A 121 16.76 -6.81 3.45
N VAL A 122 16.25 -7.19 4.63
CA VAL A 122 16.63 -6.55 5.91
C VAL A 122 16.44 -5.02 5.88
N GLY A 123 15.44 -4.56 5.13
CA GLY A 123 15.05 -3.16 5.05
C GLY A 123 14.45 -2.64 6.36
N HIS A 124 14.60 -1.34 6.57
CA HIS A 124 13.97 -0.60 7.66
C HIS A 124 13.45 0.73 7.10
N THR A 125 12.21 1.08 7.42
CA THR A 125 11.62 2.37 7.00
C THR A 125 10.80 3.00 8.12
N VAL A 126 10.86 4.32 8.20
CA VAL A 126 9.97 5.14 9.02
C VAL A 126 8.71 5.41 8.19
N LEU A 127 7.58 4.84 8.61
CA LEU A 127 6.31 5.02 7.91
C LEU A 127 5.77 6.44 8.17
N ALA A 128 5.76 6.82 9.44
CA ALA A 128 5.41 8.16 9.89
C ALA A 128 6.12 8.48 11.20
N GLU A 129 6.32 9.76 11.46
CA GLU A 129 6.89 10.22 12.71
C GLU A 129 6.23 11.47 13.23
N LYS A 130 6.12 11.57 14.56
CA LYS A 130 5.82 12.83 15.24
C LYS A 130 7.14 13.46 15.66
N ILE A 131 7.39 14.66 15.15
CA ILE A 131 8.54 15.48 15.52
C ILE A 131 8.07 16.47 16.58
N VAL A 132 8.80 16.54 17.69
CA VAL A 132 8.54 17.43 18.82
C VAL A 132 9.73 18.38 18.92
N GLY A 133 9.53 19.61 18.48
CA GLY A 133 10.49 20.69 18.67
C GLY A 133 10.18 21.52 19.91
N SER A 134 10.97 22.57 20.12
CA SER A 134 10.88 23.40 21.32
C SER A 134 9.55 24.16 21.45
N ASN A 135 8.93 24.54 20.33
CA ASN A 135 7.72 25.39 20.32
C ASN A 135 6.51 24.74 19.65
N GLU A 136 6.72 23.70 18.85
CA GLU A 136 5.66 23.03 18.11
C GLU A 136 5.96 21.55 17.91
N SER A 137 4.92 20.78 17.57
CA SER A 137 5.05 19.40 17.14
C SER A 137 4.23 19.18 15.88
N TRP A 138 4.75 18.39 14.96
CA TRP A 138 4.07 18.06 13.71
C TRP A 138 4.32 16.60 13.32
N TRP A 139 3.48 16.10 12.41
CA TRP A 139 3.62 14.76 11.84
C TRP A 139 4.26 14.83 10.46
N ASP A 140 5.22 13.95 10.23
CA ASP A 140 5.87 13.75 8.93
C ASP A 140 5.87 12.28 8.48
N GLY A 141 6.22 12.06 7.22
CA GLY A 141 6.21 10.76 6.56
C GLY A 141 4.99 10.51 5.68
N ILE A 142 5.18 9.75 4.62
CA ILE A 142 4.15 9.50 3.60
C ILE A 142 2.96 8.67 4.12
N TRP A 143 3.14 7.89 5.20
CA TRP A 143 2.06 7.11 5.80
C TRP A 143 1.28 7.85 6.89
N LYS A 144 1.63 9.10 7.22
CA LYS A 144 1.07 9.79 8.40
C LYS A 144 -0.45 9.90 8.45
N THR A 145 -1.13 9.78 7.31
CA THR A 145 -2.61 9.80 7.21
C THR A 145 -3.20 8.46 6.73
N ALA A 146 -2.41 7.38 6.75
CA ALA A 146 -2.84 6.07 6.27
C ALA A 146 -4.02 5.55 7.11
N GLN A 147 -5.09 5.18 6.43
CA GLN A 147 -6.27 4.52 7.00
C GLN A 147 -6.62 3.35 6.08
N HIS A 148 -6.57 2.12 6.59
CA HIS A 148 -6.76 0.89 5.82
C HIS A 148 -5.92 0.88 4.52
N ARG A 149 -4.61 1.13 4.68
CA ARG A 149 -3.62 1.14 3.58
C ARG A 149 -2.72 -0.07 3.65
N PHE A 150 -2.14 -0.43 2.51
CA PHE A 150 -1.49 -1.72 2.32
C PHE A 150 0.01 -1.53 2.07
N LEU A 151 0.82 -2.06 2.98
CA LEU A 151 2.27 -2.10 2.87
C LEU A 151 2.64 -3.29 2.02
N ALA A 152 3.37 -3.08 0.91
CA ALA A 152 3.88 -4.17 0.09
C ALA A 152 5.05 -4.86 0.80
N VAL A 153 4.97 -6.19 0.91
CA VAL A 153 5.99 -7.03 1.53
C VAL A 153 6.29 -8.23 0.66
N GLN A 154 7.46 -8.83 0.85
CA GLN A 154 7.82 -10.06 0.14
C GLN A 154 8.56 -11.03 1.07
N VAL A 155 8.17 -12.29 1.02
CA VAL A 155 8.87 -13.40 1.68
C VAL A 155 9.69 -14.15 0.65
N GLN A 156 10.95 -14.45 0.96
CA GLN A 156 11.81 -15.28 0.13
C GLN A 156 12.01 -16.65 0.77
N GLN A 157 11.90 -17.72 -0.01
CA GLN A 157 12.21 -19.09 0.39
C GLN A 157 13.10 -19.73 -0.68
N GLY A 158 14.39 -19.87 -0.39
CA GLY A 158 15.37 -20.25 -1.41
C GLY A 158 15.48 -19.19 -2.51
N ALA A 159 15.26 -19.59 -3.76
CA ALA A 159 15.24 -18.69 -4.92
C ALA A 159 13.86 -18.04 -5.15
N ASP A 160 12.81 -18.57 -4.51
CA ASP A 160 11.44 -18.19 -4.75
C ASP A 160 11.03 -16.97 -3.91
N ARG A 161 10.19 -16.12 -4.51
CA ARG A 161 9.73 -14.86 -3.94
C ARG A 161 8.21 -14.79 -3.94
N TYR A 162 7.62 -14.58 -2.78
CA TYR A 162 6.18 -14.57 -2.56
C TYR A 162 5.73 -13.16 -2.18
N ALA A 163 4.88 -12.57 -3.01
CA ALA A 163 4.35 -11.23 -2.77
C ALA A 163 3.27 -11.25 -1.70
N GLY A 164 3.26 -10.26 -0.83
CA GLY A 164 2.28 -10.11 0.23
C GLY A 164 1.97 -8.65 0.53
N TRP A 165 1.04 -8.45 1.45
CA TRP A 165 0.73 -7.13 1.99
C TRP A 165 0.38 -7.18 3.46
N VAL A 166 0.57 -6.05 4.15
CA VAL A 166 0.07 -5.82 5.51
C VAL A 166 -0.83 -4.59 5.49
N GLU A 167 -2.07 -4.74 5.95
CA GLU A 167 -3.04 -3.66 6.07
C GLU A 167 -2.84 -2.94 7.41
N LEU A 168 -2.65 -1.62 7.37
CA LEU A 168 -2.43 -0.82 8.57
C LEU A 168 -3.07 0.58 8.50
N SER A 169 -3.26 1.17 9.67
CA SER A 169 -3.71 2.55 9.88
C SER A 169 -2.81 3.28 10.87
N ILE A 170 -2.66 4.59 10.72
CA ILE A 170 -1.93 5.48 11.64
C ILE A 170 -2.90 6.47 12.26
N ASP A 171 -3.00 6.44 13.59
CA ASP A 171 -3.75 7.41 14.38
C ASP A 171 -2.77 8.41 15.01
N GLN A 172 -2.84 9.65 14.55
CA GLN A 172 -1.99 10.74 15.00
C GLN A 172 -2.34 11.26 16.40
N GLN A 173 -3.59 11.07 16.84
CA GLN A 173 -4.07 11.54 18.13
C GLN A 173 -3.61 10.60 19.25
N SER A 174 -3.71 9.30 19.03
CA SER A 174 -3.22 8.28 19.97
C SER A 174 -1.75 7.91 19.77
N GLU A 175 -1.13 8.41 18.69
CA GLU A 175 0.25 8.11 18.27
C GLU A 175 0.48 6.60 18.10
N THR A 176 -0.46 5.94 17.42
CA THR A 176 -0.46 4.49 17.25
C THR A 176 -0.51 4.08 15.81
N MET A 177 0.15 2.96 15.49
CA MET A 177 -0.11 2.20 14.27
C MET A 177 -0.97 0.97 14.61
N THR A 178 -2.02 0.73 13.86
CA THR A 178 -2.88 -0.46 14.00
C THR A 178 -2.65 -1.38 12.82
N LEU A 179 -2.33 -2.64 13.08
CA LEU A 179 -2.21 -3.69 12.08
C LEU A 179 -3.53 -4.45 12.01
N HIS A 180 -4.18 -4.44 10.85
CA HIS A 180 -5.51 -5.02 10.69
C HIS A 180 -5.43 -6.47 10.25
N ARG A 181 -4.81 -6.71 9.10
CA ARG A 181 -4.74 -8.01 8.42
C ARG A 181 -3.46 -8.08 7.58
N ALA A 182 -3.07 -9.28 7.18
CA ALA A 182 -2.02 -9.48 6.20
C ALA A 182 -2.40 -10.60 5.22
N ALA A 183 -1.76 -10.62 4.06
CA ALA A 183 -1.86 -11.75 3.15
C ALA A 183 -0.54 -12.03 2.42
N LEU A 184 -0.36 -13.29 2.03
CA LEU A 184 0.77 -13.77 1.24
C LEU A 184 0.25 -14.63 0.09
N ASN A 185 0.75 -14.37 -1.11
CA ASN A 185 0.50 -15.23 -2.26
C ASN A 185 1.25 -16.55 -2.06
N LEU A 186 0.59 -17.68 -2.29
CA LEU A 186 1.19 -19.01 -2.18
C LEU A 186 1.91 -19.47 -3.46
N SER A 187 1.82 -18.68 -4.53
CA SER A 187 2.53 -18.92 -5.79
C SER A 187 3.72 -17.96 -5.92
N PRO A 188 4.94 -18.47 -6.17
CA PRO A 188 6.11 -17.63 -6.28
C PRO A 188 6.09 -16.81 -7.57
N GLY A 189 6.60 -15.58 -7.52
CA GLY A 189 6.69 -14.70 -8.68
C GLY A 189 5.33 -14.28 -9.24
N VAL A 190 4.26 -14.34 -8.43
CA VAL A 190 2.92 -13.93 -8.84
C VAL A 190 2.51 -12.68 -8.05
N PRO A 191 2.05 -11.61 -8.73
CA PRO A 191 1.46 -10.44 -8.08
C PRO A 191 0.30 -10.78 -7.14
N ILE A 192 0.03 -9.92 -6.16
CA ILE A 192 -1.08 -10.07 -5.21
C ILE A 192 -1.99 -8.84 -5.25
N VAL A 193 -3.30 -9.03 -5.08
CA VAL A 193 -4.27 -7.93 -4.97
C VAL A 193 -4.45 -7.55 -3.50
N THR A 194 -4.39 -6.25 -3.19
CA THR A 194 -4.55 -5.74 -1.82
C THR A 194 -5.99 -5.83 -1.33
N GLY A 195 -6.15 -6.17 -0.05
CA GLY A 195 -7.44 -6.10 0.67
C GLY A 195 -8.50 -7.13 0.27
N ARG A 196 -8.09 -8.21 -0.42
CA ARG A 196 -8.95 -9.35 -0.78
C ARG A 196 -8.58 -10.61 -0.02
#